data_AF-A0A943JLU8-F1
#
_entry.id   AF-A0A943JLU8-F1
#
_cell.length_a   1.000
_cell.length_b   1.000
_cell.length_c   1.000
_cell.angle_alpha   90.00
_cell.angle_beta   90.00
_cell.angle_gamma   90.00
#
_symmetry.space_group_name_H-M   'P 1'
#
loop_
_entity.id
_entity.type
_entity.pdbx_description
1 polymer ?
#
loop_
_entity_poly.entity_id
_entity_poly.type
_entity_poly.pdbx_seq_one_letter_code
_entity_poly.pdbx_strand_id
1 'polypeptide(L)'
;MLLKERYEYLNSKINLDKEFIVPYETIMDYYNQMNDIMDNPEIWQEANEDVLNIAELYNLYYGIMSFSIEPKEEDKNFKIKALYSSIFVTIANSITAVIYLAENGLDYQANVINRQLFEICMLLLNVMIDENKEKILTDTEMTEGNMKIWRKYFSPKELNDTIENYEKADLTDWRKRQYSFYSNYSHNDFLSFLFFSFSSPKNEKDKLFNNVWGGYISRVNTILENMISFLWYTSKAFMKLLVDKDIHISKETLRTEEELWKFSIYTGILLDRYYFDYFMNKNSK
;
A
#
# COMPACT_ATOMS: atom_id res chain seq x y z
N MET A 1 12.42 -21.90 17.14
CA MET A 1 11.46 -22.73 17.89
C MET A 1 11.93 -22.88 19.34
N LEU A 2 11.04 -22.83 20.33
CA LEU A 2 11.40 -22.99 21.73
C LEU A 2 11.75 -24.47 22.00
N LEU A 3 12.94 -24.75 22.54
CA LEU A 3 13.33 -26.11 22.90
C LEU A 3 12.57 -26.59 24.14
N LYS A 4 12.21 -27.87 24.20
CA LYS A 4 11.50 -28.49 25.33
C LYS A 4 12.16 -28.20 26.68
N GLU A 5 13.47 -28.36 26.76
CA GLU A 5 14.26 -28.08 27.98
C GLU A 5 14.13 -26.62 28.43
N ARG A 6 14.10 -25.68 27.47
CA ARG A 6 13.93 -24.25 27.75
C ARG A 6 12.50 -23.92 28.15
N TYR A 7 11.51 -24.61 27.58
CA TYR A 7 10.11 -24.50 27.96
C TYR A 7 9.87 -24.96 29.41
N GLU A 8 10.38 -26.13 29.76
CA GLU A 8 10.30 -26.70 31.11
C GLU A 8 11.01 -25.81 32.13
N TYR A 9 12.20 -25.30 31.79
CA TYR A 9 12.92 -24.34 32.61
C TYR A 9 12.12 -23.05 32.85
N LEU A 10 11.54 -22.45 31.80
CA LEU A 10 10.74 -21.24 31.94
C LEU A 10 9.51 -21.47 32.80
N ASN A 11 8.80 -22.59 32.60
CA ASN A 11 7.65 -22.96 33.42
C ASN A 11 8.02 -23.20 34.89
N SER A 12 9.22 -23.71 35.18
CA SER A 12 9.70 -23.83 36.57
C SER A 12 9.86 -22.48 37.30
N LYS A 13 9.88 -21.36 36.55
CA LYS A 13 9.97 -20.00 37.09
C LYS A 13 8.63 -19.28 37.18
N ILE A 14 7.56 -19.85 36.61
CA ILE A 14 6.23 -19.24 36.61
C ILE A 14 5.50 -19.69 37.87
N ASN A 15 5.00 -18.72 38.64
CA ASN A 15 4.21 -18.97 39.84
C ASN A 15 2.71 -18.95 39.50
N LEU A 16 2.30 -19.80 38.55
CA LEU A 16 0.92 -20.06 38.16
C LEU A 16 0.54 -21.49 38.55
N ASP A 17 -0.76 -21.73 38.72
CA ASP A 17 -1.25 -23.10 38.91
C ASP A 17 -0.86 -23.97 37.71
N LYS A 18 -0.41 -25.20 37.99
CA LYS A 18 0.06 -26.14 36.97
C LYS A 18 -1.07 -26.52 36.01
N GLU A 19 -2.32 -26.40 36.43
CA GLU A 19 -3.49 -26.63 35.57
C GLU A 19 -3.59 -25.65 34.38
N PHE A 20 -2.98 -24.46 34.49
CA PHE A 20 -2.92 -23.49 33.38
C PHE A 20 -1.67 -23.67 32.50
N ILE A 21 -0.75 -24.56 32.88
CA ILE A 21 0.46 -24.84 32.10
C ILE A 21 0.10 -25.83 31.00
N VAL A 22 0.05 -25.33 29.77
CA VAL A 22 -0.19 -26.16 28.58
C VAL A 22 0.99 -27.12 28.36
N PRO A 23 0.78 -28.39 27.96
CA PRO A 23 1.90 -29.28 27.63
C PRO A 23 2.75 -28.75 26.46
N TYR A 24 4.06 -29.03 26.48
CA TYR A 24 4.98 -28.63 25.40
C TYR A 24 4.53 -29.20 24.06
N GLU A 25 4.10 -30.46 24.07
CA GLU A 25 3.62 -31.19 22.90
C GLU A 25 2.39 -30.52 22.29
N THR A 26 1.50 -29.97 23.12
CA THR A 26 0.33 -29.21 22.65
C THR A 26 0.73 -27.88 22.01
N ILE A 27 1.70 -27.16 22.58
CA ILE A 27 2.25 -25.94 21.96
C ILE A 27 2.93 -26.29 20.63
N MET A 28 3.64 -27.42 20.59
CA MET A 28 4.34 -27.88 19.40
C MET A 28 3.35 -28.29 18.31
N ASP A 29 2.27 -28.97 18.67
CA ASP A 29 1.17 -29.29 17.77
C ASP A 29 0.55 -28.02 17.17
N TYR A 30 0.22 -27.01 17.99
CA TYR A 30 -0.28 -25.73 17.47
C TYR A 30 0.73 -24.99 16.59
N TYR A 31 2.02 -25.02 16.92
CA TYR A 31 3.07 -24.41 16.10
C TYR A 31 3.24 -25.14 14.76
N ASN A 32 3.13 -26.47 14.75
CA ASN A 32 3.19 -27.24 13.51
C ASN A 32 1.94 -27.00 12.67
N GLN A 33 0.74 -26.97 13.28
CA GLN A 33 -0.49 -26.58 12.59
C GLN A 33 -0.39 -25.16 12.00
N MET A 34 0.27 -24.24 12.70
CA MET A 34 0.53 -22.89 12.18
C MET A 34 1.44 -22.93 10.94
N ASN A 35 2.53 -23.70 10.97
CA ASN A 35 3.44 -23.80 9.83
C ASN A 35 2.86 -24.62 8.65
N ASP A 36 2.10 -25.68 8.92
CA ASP A 36 1.45 -26.49 7.89
C ASP A 36 0.51 -25.64 7.01
N ILE A 37 -0.14 -24.64 7.60
CA ILE A 37 -0.96 -23.66 6.90
C ILE A 37 -0.11 -22.71 6.05
N MET A 38 1.07 -22.31 6.55
CA MET A 38 2.01 -21.47 5.79
C MET A 38 2.65 -22.24 4.62
N ASP A 39 2.94 -23.52 4.81
CA ASP A 39 3.66 -24.37 3.85
C ASP A 39 2.73 -25.04 2.83
N ASN A 40 1.45 -25.21 3.16
CA ASN A 40 0.41 -25.68 2.25
C ASN A 40 -0.77 -24.68 2.21
N PRO A 41 -0.58 -23.49 1.60
CA PRO A 41 -1.69 -22.61 1.34
C PRO A 41 -2.57 -23.28 0.28
N GLU A 42 -3.62 -23.98 0.70
CA GLU A 42 -4.73 -24.31 -0.20
C GLU A 42 -5.15 -22.98 -0.85
N ILE A 43 -5.24 -22.91 -2.19
CA ILE A 43 -5.64 -21.69 -2.87
C ILE A 43 -7.15 -21.51 -2.62
N TRP A 44 -7.49 -20.73 -1.60
CA TRP A 44 -8.87 -20.64 -1.10
C TRP A 44 -9.73 -19.68 -1.93
N GLN A 45 -9.12 -18.71 -2.61
CA GLN A 45 -9.78 -17.82 -3.57
C GLN A 45 -8.75 -17.13 -4.46
N GLU A 46 -8.83 -17.35 -5.77
CA GLU A 46 -7.96 -16.67 -6.74
C GLU A 46 -8.44 -15.23 -6.95
N ALA A 47 -7.48 -14.30 -6.96
CA ALA A 47 -7.73 -12.97 -7.51
C ALA A 47 -8.30 -13.13 -8.93
N ASN A 48 -9.22 -12.25 -9.30
CA ASN A 48 -9.58 -12.12 -10.70
C ASN A 48 -8.30 -11.78 -11.48
N GLU A 49 -7.97 -12.60 -12.47
CA GLU A 49 -6.70 -12.50 -13.21
C GLU A 49 -6.48 -11.10 -13.77
N ASP A 50 -7.52 -10.44 -14.31
CA ASP A 50 -7.41 -9.06 -14.80
C ASP A 50 -7.09 -8.07 -13.67
N VAL A 51 -7.70 -8.21 -12.49
CA VAL A 51 -7.44 -7.33 -11.33
C VAL A 51 -6.00 -7.48 -10.86
N LEU A 52 -5.52 -8.73 -10.74
CA LEU A 52 -4.15 -9.01 -10.34
C LEU A 52 -3.16 -8.46 -11.37
N ASN A 53 -3.39 -8.73 -12.66
CA ASN A 53 -2.55 -8.23 -13.76
C ASN A 53 -2.47 -6.70 -13.76
N ILE A 54 -3.59 -5.99 -13.53
CA ILE A 54 -3.58 -4.52 -13.45
C ILE A 54 -2.75 -4.06 -12.24
N ALA A 55 -2.90 -4.70 -11.07
CA ALA A 55 -2.13 -4.36 -9.88
C ALA A 55 -0.62 -4.59 -10.08
N GLU A 56 -0.23 -5.72 -10.66
CA GLU A 56 1.16 -6.04 -11.00
C GLU A 56 1.73 -5.08 -12.05
N LEU A 57 0.93 -4.67 -13.05
CA LEU A 57 1.34 -3.67 -14.02
C LEU A 57 1.56 -2.29 -13.37
N TYR A 58 0.76 -1.89 -12.38
CA TYR A 58 1.04 -0.68 -11.60
C TYR A 58 2.34 -0.80 -10.79
N ASN A 59 2.60 -1.96 -10.20
CA ASN A 59 3.87 -2.25 -9.54
C ASN A 59 5.04 -2.02 -10.51
N LEU A 60 4.97 -2.66 -11.68
CA LEU A 60 5.97 -2.52 -12.72
C LEU A 60 6.10 -1.08 -13.20
N TYR A 61 4.99 -0.36 -13.40
CA TYR A 61 4.99 1.05 -13.79
C TYR A 61 5.76 1.91 -12.80
N TYR A 62 5.45 1.83 -11.51
CA TYR A 62 6.13 2.62 -10.49
C TYR A 62 7.59 2.18 -10.29
N GLY A 63 7.89 0.89 -10.44
CA GLY A 63 9.27 0.37 -10.44
C GLY A 63 10.09 0.91 -11.63
N ILE A 64 9.56 0.90 -12.85
CA ILE A 64 10.27 1.47 -14.01
C ILE A 64 10.38 2.99 -13.86
N MET A 65 9.35 3.66 -13.34
CA MET A 65 9.40 5.10 -13.05
C MET A 65 10.57 5.42 -12.12
N SER A 66 10.77 4.67 -11.03
CA SER A 66 11.88 4.92 -10.11
C SER A 66 13.25 4.75 -10.75
N PHE A 67 13.44 3.71 -11.58
CA PHE A 67 14.68 3.50 -12.34
C PHE A 67 14.91 4.58 -13.41
N SER A 68 13.84 5.06 -14.05
CA SER A 68 13.94 6.12 -15.07
C SER A 68 14.44 7.47 -14.53
N ILE A 69 14.37 7.65 -13.21
CA ILE A 69 14.79 8.85 -12.48
C ILE A 69 15.87 8.56 -11.43
N GLU A 70 16.60 7.44 -11.58
CA GLU A 70 17.64 7.04 -10.63
C GLU A 70 18.63 8.22 -10.42
N PRO A 71 18.85 8.64 -9.16
CA PRO A 71 19.68 9.79 -8.86
C PRO A 71 21.16 9.42 -9.00
N LYS A 72 21.92 10.22 -9.76
CA LYS A 72 23.38 10.13 -9.81
C LYS A 72 23.96 11.28 -8.98
N GLU A 73 24.95 11.05 -8.11
CA GLU A 73 25.47 12.08 -7.19
C GLU A 73 25.93 13.37 -7.90
N GLU A 74 26.33 13.25 -9.16
CA GLU A 74 26.76 14.36 -10.03
C GLU A 74 25.59 15.19 -10.61
N ASP A 75 24.34 14.74 -10.43
CA ASP A 75 23.16 15.40 -10.95
C ASP A 75 22.89 16.72 -10.24
N LYS A 76 22.70 17.80 -11.02
CA LYS A 76 22.28 19.11 -10.51
C LYS A 76 21.00 19.04 -9.65
N ASN A 77 20.10 18.11 -9.96
CA ASN A 77 18.83 17.90 -9.28
C ASN A 77 18.82 16.65 -8.39
N PHE A 78 20.00 16.20 -7.91
CA PHE A 78 20.15 14.96 -7.16
C PHE A 78 19.10 14.77 -6.06
N LYS A 79 18.92 15.76 -5.17
CA LYS A 79 17.95 15.68 -4.06
C LYS A 79 16.51 15.45 -4.54
N ILE A 80 16.11 16.14 -5.61
CA ILE A 80 14.77 16.04 -6.19
C ILE A 80 14.60 14.64 -6.79
N LYS A 81 15.54 14.20 -7.62
CA LYS A 81 15.50 12.84 -8.21
C LYS A 81 15.46 11.75 -7.14
N ALA A 82 16.29 11.89 -6.09
CA ALA A 82 16.32 10.96 -4.98
C ALA A 82 14.98 10.90 -4.23
N LEU A 83 14.35 12.06 -4.01
CA LEU A 83 13.01 12.12 -3.43
C LEU A 83 11.99 11.36 -4.28
N TYR A 84 11.84 11.73 -5.55
CA TYR A 84 10.83 11.11 -6.42
C TYR A 84 11.11 9.62 -6.64
N SER A 85 12.38 9.22 -6.78
CA SER A 85 12.77 7.83 -6.94
C SER A 85 12.39 7.03 -5.69
N SER A 86 12.67 7.58 -4.50
CA SER A 86 12.29 6.96 -3.21
C SER A 86 10.77 6.83 -3.05
N ILE A 87 10.00 7.87 -3.44
CA ILE A 87 8.53 7.80 -3.42
C ILE A 87 8.05 6.68 -4.33
N PHE A 88 8.54 6.59 -5.58
CA PHE A 88 8.12 5.55 -6.52
C PHE A 88 8.51 4.13 -6.08
N VAL A 89 9.71 3.94 -5.53
CA VAL A 89 10.11 2.66 -4.92
C VAL A 89 9.16 2.30 -3.77
N THR A 90 8.83 3.27 -2.91
CA THR A 90 7.94 3.03 -1.78
C THR A 90 6.52 2.66 -2.24
N ILE A 91 6.02 3.30 -3.30
CA ILE A 91 4.75 2.94 -3.94
C ILE A 91 4.81 1.51 -4.48
N ALA A 92 5.81 1.16 -5.28
CA ALA A 92 5.96 -0.18 -5.86
C ALA A 92 6.05 -1.27 -4.78
N ASN A 93 6.86 -1.05 -3.74
CA ASN A 93 6.98 -1.99 -2.63
C ASN A 93 5.67 -2.14 -1.84
N SER A 94 4.93 -1.04 -1.67
CA SER A 94 3.62 -1.10 -1.01
C SER A 94 2.61 -1.88 -1.84
N ILE A 95 2.63 -1.75 -3.17
CA ILE A 95 1.80 -2.56 -4.08
C ILE A 95 2.14 -4.05 -3.93
N THR A 96 3.43 -4.42 -3.94
CA THR A 96 3.87 -5.81 -3.71
C THR A 96 3.32 -6.34 -2.38
N ALA A 97 3.46 -5.57 -1.31
CA ALA A 97 3.01 -5.98 0.01
C ALA A 97 1.49 -6.14 0.07
N VAL A 98 0.71 -5.24 -0.54
CA VAL A 98 -0.76 -5.35 -0.61
C VAL A 98 -1.17 -6.59 -1.38
N ILE A 99 -0.59 -6.85 -2.55
CA ILE A 99 -0.87 -8.06 -3.35
C ILE A 99 -0.60 -9.30 -2.51
N TYR A 100 0.61 -9.43 -1.96
CA TYR A 100 1.00 -10.58 -1.16
C TYR A 100 0.08 -10.79 0.04
N LEU A 101 -0.18 -9.74 0.83
CA LEU A 101 -1.03 -9.86 2.02
C LEU A 101 -2.47 -10.21 1.64
N ALA A 102 -3.02 -9.59 0.60
CA ALA A 102 -4.37 -9.87 0.14
C ALA A 102 -4.49 -11.31 -0.35
N GLU A 103 -3.60 -11.78 -1.22
CA GLU A 103 -3.63 -13.15 -1.75
C GLU A 103 -3.47 -14.23 -0.67
N ASN A 104 -2.77 -13.89 0.43
CA ASN A 104 -2.68 -14.75 1.63
C ASN A 104 -3.84 -14.55 2.61
N GLY A 105 -4.89 -13.80 2.25
CA GLY A 105 -6.09 -13.57 3.05
C GLY A 105 -5.88 -12.71 4.30
N LEU A 106 -4.79 -11.94 4.35
CA LEU A 106 -4.47 -10.99 5.41
C LEU A 106 -5.09 -9.62 5.11
N ASP A 107 -6.41 -9.60 4.93
CA ASP A 107 -7.21 -8.46 4.46
C ASP A 107 -6.99 -7.19 5.29
N TYR A 108 -6.95 -7.31 6.62
CA TYR A 108 -6.75 -6.18 7.52
C TYR A 108 -5.37 -5.55 7.32
N GLN A 109 -4.32 -6.37 7.30
CA GLN A 109 -2.94 -5.94 7.09
C GLN A 109 -2.77 -5.33 5.70
N ALA A 110 -3.36 -5.93 4.66
CA ALA A 110 -3.36 -5.37 3.31
C ALA A 110 -3.98 -3.96 3.29
N ASN A 111 -5.10 -3.75 3.99
CA ASN A 111 -5.73 -2.43 4.08
C ASN A 111 -4.92 -1.40 4.89
N VAL A 112 -4.16 -1.83 5.90
CA VAL A 112 -3.19 -0.97 6.60
C VAL A 112 -2.08 -0.50 5.66
N ILE A 113 -1.59 -1.35 4.75
CA ILE A 113 -0.61 -0.92 3.76
C ILE A 113 -1.25 -0.04 2.67
N ASN A 114 -2.46 -0.36 2.19
CA ASN A 114 -3.19 0.50 1.25
C ASN A 114 -3.39 1.92 1.78
N ARG A 115 -3.59 2.05 3.10
CA ARG A 115 -3.67 3.35 3.76
C ARG A 115 -2.40 4.17 3.58
N GLN A 116 -1.26 3.57 3.88
CA GLN A 116 0.05 4.22 3.75
C GLN A 116 0.35 4.55 2.29
N LEU A 117 0.02 3.62 1.39
CA LEU A 117 0.16 3.81 -0.04
C LEU A 117 -0.68 5.01 -0.54
N PHE A 118 -1.95 5.14 -0.10
CA PHE A 118 -2.77 6.31 -0.41
C PHE A 118 -2.12 7.63 0.06
N GLU A 119 -1.57 7.66 1.28
CA GLU A 119 -0.88 8.85 1.80
C GLU A 119 0.39 9.19 1.00
N ILE A 120 1.16 8.19 0.58
CA ILE A 120 2.34 8.37 -0.25
C ILE A 120 1.95 8.88 -1.65
N CYS A 121 0.87 8.38 -2.24
CA CYS A 121 0.32 8.89 -3.49
C CYS A 121 -0.11 10.35 -3.38
N MET A 122 -0.75 10.72 -2.26
CA MET A 122 -1.12 12.12 -1.99
C MET A 122 0.11 13.00 -1.77
N LEU A 123 1.13 12.49 -1.09
CA LEU A 123 2.40 13.16 -0.89
C LEU A 123 3.10 13.44 -2.23
N LEU A 124 3.16 12.46 -3.13
CA LEU A 124 3.71 12.59 -4.48
C LEU A 124 3.12 13.79 -5.22
N LEU A 125 1.78 13.88 -5.27
CA LEU A 125 1.10 14.98 -5.94
C LEU A 125 1.37 16.32 -5.24
N ASN A 126 1.43 16.32 -3.90
CA ASN A 126 1.69 17.53 -3.13
C ASN A 126 3.07 18.12 -3.39
N VAL A 127 4.12 17.29 -3.38
CA VAL A 127 5.49 17.77 -3.65
C VAL A 127 5.69 18.16 -5.12
N MET A 128 4.83 17.69 -6.03
CA MET A 128 4.77 18.20 -7.40
C MET A 128 4.07 19.54 -7.50
N ILE A 129 3.00 19.77 -6.73
CA ILE A 129 2.19 20.99 -6.82
C ILE A 129 2.85 22.16 -6.06
N ASP A 130 3.48 21.89 -4.92
CA ASP A 130 3.96 22.91 -3.98
C ASP A 130 5.48 22.79 -3.77
N GLU A 131 6.24 23.68 -4.42
CA GLU A 131 7.70 23.77 -4.32
C GLU A 131 8.18 23.91 -2.87
N ASN A 132 7.41 24.58 -2.01
CA ASN A 132 7.79 24.73 -0.61
C ASN A 132 7.66 23.39 0.15
N LYS A 133 6.64 22.58 -0.15
CA LYS A 133 6.52 21.23 0.41
C LYS A 133 7.65 20.32 -0.08
N GLU A 134 8.02 20.40 -1.36
CA GLU A 134 9.18 19.68 -1.89
C GLU A 134 10.47 20.06 -1.17
N LYS A 135 10.75 21.36 -1.01
CA LYS A 135 11.92 21.85 -0.28
C LYS A 135 11.95 21.37 1.16
N ILE A 136 10.83 21.46 1.87
CA ILE A 136 10.74 20.96 3.25
C ILE A 136 11.10 19.47 3.28
N LEU A 137 10.59 18.66 2.36
CA LEU A 137 10.85 17.22 2.39
C LEU A 137 12.28 16.85 1.97
N THR A 138 12.91 17.61 1.07
CA THR A 138 14.30 17.40 0.64
C THR A 138 15.34 17.96 1.60
N ASP A 139 14.99 18.97 2.41
CA ASP A 139 15.93 19.66 3.31
C ASP A 139 15.71 19.33 4.79
N THR A 140 14.62 18.64 5.17
CA THR A 140 14.38 18.24 6.57
C THR A 140 14.53 16.74 6.77
N GLU A 141 15.47 16.36 7.64
CA GLU A 141 15.58 14.98 8.11
C GLU A 141 14.47 14.64 9.10
N MET A 142 14.06 13.36 9.13
CA MET A 142 13.06 12.88 10.08
C MET A 142 13.67 12.78 11.49
N THR A 143 13.57 13.86 12.24
CA THR A 143 13.97 13.97 13.65
C THR A 143 12.76 14.32 14.53
N GLU A 144 12.82 14.04 15.83
CA GLU A 144 11.75 14.44 16.77
C GLU A 144 11.46 15.96 16.71
N GLY A 145 12.50 16.79 16.50
CA GLY A 145 12.35 18.24 16.32
C GLY A 145 11.58 18.62 15.05
N ASN A 146 11.82 17.89 13.96
CA ASN A 146 11.21 18.17 12.66
C ASN A 146 9.80 17.57 12.50
N MET A 147 9.37 16.63 13.37
CA MET A 147 8.00 16.10 13.33
C MET A 147 6.93 17.18 13.38
N LYS A 148 7.18 18.29 14.08
CA LYS A 148 6.25 19.45 14.13
C LYS A 148 6.11 20.13 12.77
N ILE A 149 7.21 20.23 12.02
CA ILE A 149 7.21 20.76 10.64
C ILE A 149 6.39 19.81 9.77
N TRP A 150 6.64 18.51 9.86
CA TRP A 150 5.96 17.53 9.03
C TRP A 150 4.45 17.50 9.29
N ARG A 151 4.03 17.53 10.55
CA ARG A 151 2.60 17.64 10.92
C ARG A 151 1.96 18.93 10.43
N LYS A 152 2.71 20.02 10.32
CA LYS A 152 2.20 21.31 9.83
C LYS A 152 1.96 21.30 8.32
N TYR A 153 2.83 20.66 7.53
CA TYR A 153 2.79 20.76 6.06
C TYR A 153 2.23 19.52 5.36
N PHE A 154 2.24 18.37 6.02
CA PHE A 154 1.81 17.08 5.46
C PHE A 154 0.69 16.44 6.29
N SER A 155 -0.09 17.26 7.02
CA SER A 155 -1.33 16.74 7.59
C SER A 155 -2.29 16.35 6.45
N PRO A 156 -3.17 15.37 6.66
CA PRO A 156 -4.15 14.97 5.66
C PRO A 156 -5.01 16.10 5.10
N LYS A 157 -5.32 17.09 5.95
CA LYS A 157 -6.04 18.29 5.55
C LYS A 157 -5.19 19.09 4.57
N GLU A 158 -3.95 19.40 4.93
CA GLU A 158 -3.03 20.19 4.09
C GLU A 158 -2.73 19.49 2.75
N LEU A 159 -2.60 18.16 2.77
CA LEU A 159 -2.42 17.38 1.55
C LEU A 159 -3.62 17.50 0.60
N ASN A 160 -4.84 17.42 1.15
CA ASN A 160 -6.07 17.58 0.37
C ASN A 160 -6.25 19.01 -0.14
N ASP A 161 -6.06 20.00 0.73
CA ASP A 161 -6.25 21.42 0.41
C ASP A 161 -5.33 21.83 -0.76
N THR A 162 -4.08 21.32 -0.78
CA THR A 162 -3.13 21.59 -1.88
C THR A 162 -3.60 21.04 -3.22
N ILE A 163 -4.04 19.77 -3.24
CA ILE A 163 -4.51 19.11 -4.46
C ILE A 163 -5.82 19.73 -4.95
N GLU A 164 -6.76 20.00 -4.05
CA GLU A 164 -8.04 20.64 -4.37
C GLU A 164 -7.85 22.02 -4.99
N ASN A 165 -6.97 22.85 -4.40
CA ASN A 165 -6.66 24.18 -4.92
C ASN A 165 -6.05 24.12 -6.33
N TYR A 166 -5.25 23.10 -6.64
CA TYR A 166 -4.69 22.89 -7.97
C TYR A 166 -5.74 22.40 -8.97
N GLU A 167 -6.49 21.36 -8.61
CA GLU A 167 -7.44 20.71 -9.53
C GLU A 167 -8.64 21.59 -9.87
N LYS A 168 -9.01 22.52 -8.97
CA LYS A 168 -10.23 23.33 -9.06
C LYS A 168 -11.50 22.49 -9.26
N ALA A 169 -11.45 21.24 -8.79
CA ALA A 169 -12.53 20.27 -8.84
C ALA A 169 -12.77 19.73 -7.43
N ASP A 170 -14.05 19.64 -7.05
CA ASP A 170 -14.44 19.09 -5.75
C ASP A 170 -14.44 17.55 -5.80
N LEU A 171 -13.24 16.98 -5.70
CA LEU A 171 -13.03 15.55 -5.42
C LEU A 171 -12.81 15.30 -3.92
N THR A 172 -13.06 16.33 -3.09
CA THR A 172 -12.76 16.35 -1.67
C THR A 172 -13.56 15.29 -0.93
N ASP A 173 -14.82 15.07 -1.30
CA ASP A 173 -15.64 14.02 -0.73
C ASP A 173 -15.17 12.60 -1.09
N TRP A 174 -14.66 12.37 -2.30
CA TRP A 174 -14.07 11.08 -2.65
C TRP A 174 -12.79 10.83 -1.85
N ARG A 175 -11.86 11.79 -1.82
CA ARG A 175 -10.60 11.68 -1.06
C ARG A 175 -10.84 11.53 0.44
N LYS A 176 -11.77 12.31 1.02
CA LYS A 176 -12.17 12.18 2.44
C LYS A 176 -12.79 10.82 2.73
N ARG A 177 -13.63 10.28 1.85
CA ARG A 177 -14.19 8.93 2.03
C ARG A 177 -13.12 7.85 1.99
N GLN A 178 -12.19 7.90 1.04
CA GLN A 178 -11.05 6.99 0.98
C GLN A 178 -10.20 7.10 2.25
N TYR A 179 -9.86 8.33 2.64
CA TYR A 179 -9.12 8.61 3.86
C TYR A 179 -9.80 8.03 5.10
N SER A 180 -11.08 8.33 5.31
CA SER A 180 -11.85 7.87 6.47
C SER A 180 -12.01 6.35 6.47
N PHE A 181 -12.28 5.75 5.32
CA PHE A 181 -12.33 4.29 5.16
C PHE A 181 -11.02 3.67 5.65
N TYR A 182 -9.87 4.16 5.19
CA TYR A 182 -8.58 3.60 5.57
C TYR A 182 -8.10 4.00 6.99
N SER A 183 -8.54 5.14 7.52
CA SER A 183 -8.18 5.63 8.86
C SER A 183 -8.69 4.68 9.97
N ASN A 184 -9.84 4.06 9.76
CA ASN A 184 -10.40 3.03 10.62
C ASN A 184 -9.44 1.84 10.83
N TYR A 185 -8.63 1.49 9.82
CA TYR A 185 -7.65 0.41 9.92
C TYR A 185 -6.42 0.86 10.70
N SER A 186 -5.88 2.05 10.40
CA SER A 186 -4.64 2.55 11.03
C SER A 186 -4.77 2.84 12.53
N HIS A 187 -5.98 3.10 13.02
CA HIS A 187 -6.24 3.34 14.44
C HIS A 187 -6.54 2.06 15.23
N ASN A 188 -6.43 0.88 14.61
CA ASN A 188 -6.83 -0.39 15.21
C ASN A 188 -8.24 -0.30 15.81
N ASP A 189 -9.17 0.37 15.13
CA ASP A 189 -10.54 0.42 15.60
C ASP A 189 -11.05 -1.03 15.73
N PHE A 190 -11.38 -1.42 16.96
CA PHE A 190 -11.72 -2.80 17.32
C PHE A 190 -12.83 -3.36 16.43
N LEU A 191 -13.82 -2.53 16.12
CA LEU A 191 -14.92 -2.92 15.25
C LEU A 191 -14.44 -3.13 13.81
N SER A 192 -13.55 -2.26 13.32
CA SER A 192 -12.97 -2.42 11.98
C SER A 192 -12.09 -3.66 11.90
N PHE A 193 -11.26 -3.95 12.90
CA PHE A 193 -10.53 -5.21 12.98
C PHE A 193 -11.47 -6.41 12.93
N LEU A 194 -12.55 -6.40 13.72
CA LEU A 194 -13.54 -7.49 13.74
C LEU A 194 -14.32 -7.62 12.43
N PHE A 195 -14.80 -6.52 11.83
CA PHE A 195 -15.59 -6.53 10.58
C PHE A 195 -14.80 -6.91 9.34
N PHE A 196 -13.48 -6.72 9.36
CA PHE A 196 -12.60 -7.08 8.24
C PHE A 196 -11.87 -8.40 8.46
N SER A 197 -11.74 -8.88 9.71
CA SER A 197 -11.28 -10.24 10.01
C SER A 197 -12.42 -11.26 10.00
N PHE A 198 -13.67 -10.81 9.89
CA PHE A 198 -14.85 -11.65 9.78
C PHE A 198 -15.63 -11.33 8.52
N SER A 199 -15.87 -12.34 7.69
CA SER A 199 -16.88 -12.28 6.64
C SER A 199 -17.64 -13.61 6.66
N SER A 200 -18.86 -13.62 6.13
CA SER A 200 -19.53 -14.87 5.77
C SER A 200 -19.07 -15.29 4.37
N PRO A 201 -18.90 -16.61 4.10
CA PRO A 201 -18.69 -17.13 2.75
C PRO A 201 -19.79 -16.64 1.82
N LYS A 202 -19.42 -16.19 0.61
CA LYS A 202 -20.37 -15.79 -0.42
C LYS A 202 -20.65 -16.92 -1.42
N ASN A 203 -19.74 -17.89 -1.55
CA ASN A 203 -19.89 -19.05 -2.43
C ASN A 203 -19.20 -20.29 -1.86
N GLU A 204 -19.43 -21.47 -2.46
CA GLU A 204 -18.89 -22.77 -2.01
C GLU A 204 -17.35 -22.88 -2.09
N LYS A 205 -16.69 -22.00 -2.85
CA LYS A 205 -15.22 -21.91 -2.89
C LYS A 205 -14.66 -21.08 -1.72
N ASP A 206 -15.44 -20.17 -1.15
CA ASP A 206 -15.04 -19.37 0.01
C ASP A 206 -15.05 -20.27 1.26
N LYS A 207 -13.92 -20.89 1.60
CA LYS A 207 -13.83 -21.72 2.80
C LYS A 207 -13.50 -20.85 4.03
N LEU A 208 -14.44 -20.79 4.97
CA LEU A 208 -14.20 -20.17 6.28
C LEU A 208 -13.35 -21.10 7.14
N PHE A 209 -12.09 -20.74 7.36
CA PHE A 209 -11.23 -21.42 8.33
C PHE A 209 -11.12 -20.57 9.60
N ASN A 210 -11.70 -21.05 10.70
CA ASN A 210 -11.53 -20.42 12.02
C ASN A 210 -10.35 -21.09 12.72
N ASN A 211 -9.16 -20.48 12.71
CA ASN A 211 -8.07 -20.91 13.59
C ASN A 211 -7.55 -19.74 14.44
N VAL A 212 -6.65 -20.06 15.37
CA VAL A 212 -6.05 -19.13 16.34
C VAL A 212 -5.31 -17.96 15.65
N TRP A 213 -5.02 -18.08 14.36
CA TRP A 213 -4.23 -17.14 13.56
C TRP A 213 -5.05 -16.37 12.50
N GLY A 214 -6.36 -16.61 12.39
CA GLY A 214 -7.24 -15.81 11.55
C GLY A 214 -8.48 -16.54 11.03
N GLY A 215 -9.50 -15.74 10.70
CA GLY A 215 -10.66 -16.13 9.89
C GLY A 215 -10.41 -15.72 8.43
N TYR A 216 -10.36 -16.68 7.51
CA TYR A 216 -10.07 -16.39 6.10
C TYR A 216 -11.35 -16.31 5.28
N ILE A 217 -11.61 -15.14 4.70
CA ILE A 217 -12.47 -14.94 3.53
C ILE A 217 -11.84 -13.82 2.71
N SER A 218 -11.33 -14.16 1.52
CA SER A 218 -10.52 -13.25 0.73
C SER A 218 -11.40 -12.18 0.07
N ARG A 219 -11.28 -10.92 0.50
CA ARG A 219 -11.80 -9.77 -0.26
C ARG A 219 -10.76 -9.25 -1.25
N VAL A 220 -9.86 -10.12 -1.72
CA VAL A 220 -8.73 -9.81 -2.59
C VAL A 220 -9.12 -8.85 -3.70
N ASN A 221 -10.16 -9.20 -4.47
CA ASN A 221 -10.61 -8.35 -5.58
C ASN A 221 -11.01 -6.95 -5.11
N THR A 222 -11.80 -6.82 -4.04
CA THR A 222 -12.21 -5.51 -3.53
C THR A 222 -11.02 -4.69 -3.01
N ILE A 223 -10.07 -5.34 -2.34
CA ILE A 223 -8.85 -4.69 -1.83
C ILE A 223 -8.00 -4.16 -2.99
N LEU A 224 -7.77 -5.00 -4.00
CA LEU A 224 -7.00 -4.65 -5.19
C LEU A 224 -7.73 -3.61 -6.06
N GLU A 225 -9.04 -3.71 -6.25
CA GLU A 225 -9.85 -2.73 -7.00
C GLU A 225 -9.81 -1.34 -6.36
N ASN A 226 -9.91 -1.26 -5.03
CA ASN A 226 -9.75 -0.01 -4.30
C ASN A 226 -8.32 0.54 -4.47
N MET A 227 -7.31 -0.33 -4.43
CA MET A 227 -5.91 0.04 -4.66
C MET A 227 -5.72 0.65 -6.05
N ILE A 228 -6.14 -0.09 -7.08
CA ILE A 228 -6.04 0.28 -8.48
C ILE A 228 -6.71 1.64 -8.76
N SER A 229 -7.88 1.88 -8.17
CA SER A 229 -8.65 3.11 -8.39
C SER A 229 -7.85 4.38 -8.01
N PHE A 230 -7.14 4.37 -6.88
CA PHE A 230 -6.33 5.53 -6.50
C PHE A 230 -4.99 5.58 -7.23
N LEU A 231 -4.38 4.43 -7.58
CA LEU A 231 -3.16 4.38 -8.38
C LEU A 231 -3.40 4.97 -9.78
N TRP A 232 -4.56 4.67 -10.37
CA TRP A 232 -5.01 5.26 -11.63
C TRP A 232 -5.14 6.77 -11.53
N TYR A 233 -5.90 7.27 -10.55
CA TYR A 233 -6.05 8.71 -10.29
C TYR A 233 -4.70 9.40 -10.11
N THR A 234 -3.82 8.82 -9.28
CA THR A 234 -2.50 9.37 -8.97
C THR A 234 -1.61 9.42 -10.21
N SER A 235 -1.57 8.34 -10.98
CA SER A 235 -0.79 8.26 -12.22
C SER A 235 -1.27 9.30 -13.25
N LYS A 236 -2.59 9.46 -13.40
CA LYS A 236 -3.18 10.49 -14.27
C LYS A 236 -2.83 11.90 -13.83
N ALA A 237 -3.00 12.19 -12.54
CA ALA A 237 -2.70 13.51 -11.97
C ALA A 237 -1.21 13.84 -12.11
N PHE A 238 -0.33 12.89 -11.78
CA PHE A 238 1.12 13.01 -11.94
C PHE A 238 1.51 13.33 -13.39
N MET A 239 0.99 12.57 -14.36
CA MET A 239 1.28 12.79 -15.78
C MET A 239 0.77 14.15 -16.28
N LYS A 240 -0.37 14.62 -15.77
CA LYS A 240 -0.89 15.97 -16.06
C LYS A 240 0.03 17.05 -15.51
N LEU A 241 0.49 16.90 -14.26
CA LEU A 241 1.40 17.85 -13.59
C LEU A 241 2.72 17.99 -14.35
N LEU A 242 3.28 16.89 -14.88
CA LEU A 242 4.53 16.91 -15.63
C LEU A 242 4.52 17.75 -16.93
N VAL A 243 3.35 18.01 -17.50
CA VAL A 243 3.18 18.80 -18.73
C VAL A 243 2.58 20.18 -18.47
N ASP A 244 2.26 20.48 -17.22
CA ASP A 244 1.72 21.77 -16.80
C ASP A 244 2.85 22.80 -16.69
N LYS A 245 2.63 24.00 -17.24
CA LYS A 245 3.63 25.07 -17.26
C LYS A 245 3.74 25.82 -15.95
N ASP A 246 2.69 25.75 -15.12
CA ASP A 246 2.65 26.42 -13.83
C ASP A 246 3.30 25.57 -12.72
N ILE A 247 3.73 24.34 -13.03
CA ILE A 247 4.39 23.42 -12.12
C ILE A 247 5.90 23.57 -12.21
N HIS A 248 6.56 23.62 -11.04
CA HIS A 248 8.00 23.87 -10.92
C HIS A 248 8.88 22.68 -11.32
N ILE A 249 8.31 21.47 -11.43
CA ILE A 249 8.99 20.26 -11.87
C ILE A 249 8.52 19.85 -13.26
N SER A 250 9.47 19.62 -14.15
CA SER A 250 9.22 19.06 -15.48
C SER A 250 9.81 17.66 -15.65
N LYS A 251 9.47 16.98 -16.75
CA LYS A 251 10.10 15.71 -17.13
C LYS A 251 11.63 15.83 -17.24
N GLU A 252 12.15 16.95 -17.75
CA GLU A 252 13.59 17.19 -17.90
C GLU A 252 14.28 17.33 -16.54
N THR A 253 13.54 17.74 -15.51
CA THR A 253 14.06 17.86 -14.14
C THR A 253 14.34 16.48 -13.55
N LEU A 254 13.44 15.51 -13.80
CA LEU A 254 13.45 14.19 -13.18
C LEU A 254 14.19 13.13 -13.99
N ARG A 255 13.99 13.11 -15.31
CA ARG A 255 14.43 12.02 -16.19
C ARG A 255 15.95 11.87 -16.22
N THR A 256 16.42 10.67 -15.92
CA THR A 256 17.82 10.26 -16.07
C THR A 256 18.01 9.32 -17.26
N GLU A 257 17.14 8.32 -17.41
CA GLU A 257 17.27 7.28 -18.44
C GLU A 257 16.09 7.32 -19.44
N GLU A 258 16.38 7.72 -20.69
CA GLU A 258 15.35 7.99 -21.71
C GLU A 258 14.51 6.76 -22.07
N GLU A 259 15.15 5.61 -22.25
CA GLU A 259 14.46 4.40 -22.69
C GLU A 259 13.55 3.84 -21.58
N LEU A 260 13.99 3.90 -20.33
CA LEU A 260 13.16 3.52 -19.18
C LEU A 260 11.99 4.49 -19.00
N TRP A 261 12.23 5.79 -19.21
CA TRP A 261 11.15 6.78 -19.19
C TRP A 261 10.12 6.51 -20.29
N LYS A 262 10.54 6.23 -21.53
CA LYS A 262 9.60 5.86 -22.61
C LYS A 262 8.82 4.60 -22.25
N PHE A 263 9.49 3.62 -21.65
CA PHE A 263 8.86 2.38 -21.23
C PHE A 263 7.81 2.63 -20.14
N SER A 264 8.11 3.43 -19.11
CA SER A 264 7.14 3.76 -18.07
C SER A 264 5.92 4.51 -18.64
N ILE A 265 6.13 5.47 -19.54
CA ILE A 265 5.02 6.17 -20.22
C ILE A 265 4.15 5.18 -21.00
N TYR A 266 4.77 4.26 -21.75
CA TYR A 266 4.05 3.24 -22.50
C TYR A 266 3.24 2.31 -21.57
N THR A 267 3.83 1.84 -20.48
CA THR A 267 3.14 1.04 -19.46
C THR A 267 1.96 1.80 -18.85
N GLY A 268 2.12 3.09 -18.56
CA GLY A 268 1.02 3.95 -18.09
C GLY A 268 -0.15 4.04 -19.09
N ILE A 269 0.15 4.16 -20.40
CA ILE A 269 -0.87 4.16 -21.46
C ILE A 269 -1.60 2.81 -21.54
N LEU A 270 -0.88 1.70 -21.37
CA LEU A 270 -1.49 0.37 -21.33
C LEU A 270 -2.39 0.21 -20.11
N LEU A 271 -1.93 0.64 -18.93
CA LEU A 271 -2.70 0.63 -17.69
C LEU A 271 -4.00 1.41 -17.81
N ASP A 272 -3.98 2.56 -18.47
CA ASP A 272 -5.19 3.34 -18.72
C ASP A 272 -6.21 2.55 -19.53
N ARG A 273 -5.78 1.95 -20.63
CA ARG A 273 -6.67 1.13 -21.47
C ARG A 273 -7.25 -0.04 -20.68
N TYR A 274 -6.40 -0.75 -19.95
CA TYR A 274 -6.83 -1.92 -19.19
C TYR A 274 -7.78 -1.52 -18.05
N TYR A 275 -7.52 -0.39 -17.37
CA TYR A 275 -8.42 0.16 -16.36
C TYR A 275 -9.80 0.48 -16.95
N PHE A 276 -9.86 1.18 -18.08
CA PHE A 276 -11.14 1.47 -18.75
C PHE A 276 -11.86 0.20 -19.19
N ASP A 277 -11.13 -0.73 -19.82
CA ASP A 277 -11.70 -1.98 -20.32
C ASP A 277 -12.26 -2.85 -19.20
N TYR A 278 -11.59 -2.91 -18.04
CA TYR A 278 -12.03 -3.68 -16.88
C TYR A 278 -13.12 -2.94 -16.09
N PHE A 279 -12.86 -1.72 -15.59
CA PHE A 279 -13.74 -1.06 -14.63
C PHE A 279 -14.96 -0.37 -15.26
N MET A 280 -14.85 0.16 -16.48
CA MET A 280 -15.97 0.88 -17.11
C MET A 280 -16.91 -0.06 -17.86
N ASN A 281 -16.41 -1.15 -18.44
CA ASN A 281 -17.28 -2.13 -19.11
C ASN A 281 -17.94 -3.11 -18.14
N LYS A 282 -17.37 -3.33 -16.95
CA LYS A 282 -17.98 -4.13 -15.87
C LYS A 282 -19.27 -3.52 -15.33
N ASN A 283 -19.37 -2.20 -15.27
CA ASN A 283 -20.57 -1.46 -14.85
C ASN A 283 -21.60 -1.26 -15.97
N SER A 284 -21.31 -1.74 -17.19
CA SER A 284 -22.18 -1.63 -18.37
C SER A 284 -23.00 -2.91 -18.62
N LYS A 285 -22.89 -3.91 -17.74
CA LYS A 285 -23.66 -5.17 -17.74
C LYS A 285 -24.42 -5.30 -16.43
#